data_AF-A0A1N6UWD2-F1
#
_entry.id   AF-A0A1N6UWD2-F1
#
_cell.length_a   1.000
_cell.length_b   1.000
_cell.length_c   1.000
_cell.angle_alpha   90.00
_cell.angle_beta   90.00
_cell.angle_gamma   90.00
#
_symmetry.space_group_name_H-M   'P 1'
#
loop_
_entity.id
_entity.type
_entity.pdbx_description
1 polymer ?
#
loop_
_entity_poly.entity_id
_entity_poly.type
_entity_poly.pdbx_seq_one_letter_code
_entity_poly.pdbx_strand_id
1 'polypeptide(L)'
;MYFICQFAYSYYSEEYLKDMPTVLVEADKEHKGNYLAFEVDGDSMEPEYFAGDIVICREVKRDLWQYKLHYKEWDFVIAHGTKGIMLKEITDHNVETGEITCHSLNADHADFILNLGEITYLFNVVEHRRSGKAKRRSR
;
A
#
# COMPACT_ATOMS: atom_id res chain seq x y z
N MET A 1 -10.32 12.30 -12.87
CA MET A 1 -8.85 12.43 -13.01
C MET A 1 -8.28 11.03 -12.84
N TYR A 2 -7.37 10.58 -13.71
CA TYR A 2 -7.15 9.14 -13.98
C TYR A 2 -5.85 8.58 -13.41
N PHE A 3 -5.91 7.34 -12.91
CA PHE A 3 -4.82 6.51 -12.31
C PHE A 3 -5.53 5.23 -11.74
N ILE A 4 -5.08 3.96 -11.74
CA ILE A 4 -4.12 3.08 -12.47
C ILE A 4 -4.55 1.61 -12.16
N CYS A 5 -3.77 0.58 -12.53
CA CYS A 5 -3.97 -0.82 -12.12
C CYS A 5 -2.75 -1.75 -12.39
N GLN A 6 -2.50 -2.67 -11.44
CA GLN A 6 -1.86 -3.99 -11.56
C GLN A 6 -0.36 -4.17 -11.95
N PHE A 7 0.25 -5.15 -11.28
CA PHE A 7 1.60 -5.73 -11.47
C PHE A 7 2.83 -4.87 -11.18
N ALA A 8 3.01 -4.55 -9.89
CA ALA A 8 4.33 -4.18 -9.34
C ALA A 8 5.28 -5.40 -9.18
N TYR A 9 5.35 -6.29 -10.17
CA TYR A 9 6.20 -7.49 -10.13
C TYR A 9 7.63 -7.17 -10.62
N SER A 10 8.42 -6.55 -9.73
CA SER A 10 9.88 -6.36 -9.81
C SER A 10 10.46 -5.51 -10.97
N TYR A 11 11.48 -4.70 -10.66
CA TYR A 11 12.46 -4.07 -11.58
C TYR A 11 12.10 -2.90 -12.50
N TYR A 12 10.84 -2.45 -12.60
CA TYR A 12 10.49 -1.46 -13.63
C TYR A 12 10.81 0.01 -13.31
N SER A 13 11.25 0.73 -14.36
CA SER A 13 11.55 2.17 -14.37
C SER A 13 10.29 3.04 -14.47
N GLU A 14 10.45 4.35 -14.25
CA GLU A 14 9.37 5.36 -14.34
C GLU A 14 8.55 5.30 -15.65
N GLU A 15 9.18 4.85 -16.73
CA GLU A 15 8.57 4.73 -18.06
C GLU A 15 7.51 3.62 -18.12
N TYR A 16 7.67 2.53 -17.37
CA TYR A 16 6.75 1.37 -17.40
C TYR A 16 5.51 1.56 -16.52
N LEU A 17 5.61 2.36 -15.45
CA LEU A 17 4.45 2.79 -14.64
C LEU A 17 3.39 3.53 -15.45
N LYS A 18 3.74 3.97 -16.66
CA LYS A 18 2.93 4.75 -17.58
C LYS A 18 2.03 3.92 -18.49
N ASP A 19 2.40 2.66 -18.76
CA ASP A 19 1.66 1.71 -19.61
C ASP A 19 0.87 0.67 -18.82
N MET A 20 0.86 0.76 -17.48
CA MET A 20 -0.02 -0.04 -16.63
C MET A 20 -1.51 0.20 -16.99
N PRO A 21 -2.35 -0.85 -17.07
CA PRO A 21 -3.78 -0.70 -17.32
C PRO A 21 -4.43 0.17 -16.24
N THR A 22 -5.67 0.65 -16.44
CA THR A 22 -6.30 1.61 -15.50
C THR A 22 -7.68 1.14 -15.06
N VAL A 23 -7.89 1.03 -13.74
CA VAL A 23 -9.21 0.79 -13.12
C VAL A 23 -9.80 2.14 -12.69
N LEU A 24 -11.06 2.40 -13.04
CA LEU A 24 -11.76 3.58 -12.56
C LEU A 24 -12.23 3.37 -11.12
N VAL A 25 -11.91 4.34 -10.26
CA VAL A 25 -12.51 4.53 -8.94
C VAL A 25 -13.35 5.80 -9.00
N GLU A 26 -14.67 5.67 -8.87
CA GLU A 26 -15.54 6.82 -8.69
C GLU A 26 -15.38 7.36 -7.27
N ALA A 27 -14.92 8.60 -7.15
CA ALA A 27 -14.71 9.28 -5.87
C ALA A 27 -15.66 10.49 -5.77
N ASP A 28 -16.55 10.45 -4.80
CA ASP A 28 -17.66 11.40 -4.61
C ASP A 28 -17.21 12.82 -4.17
N LYS A 29 -15.89 13.03 -4.01
CA LYS A 29 -15.26 14.28 -3.56
C LYS A 29 -13.93 14.51 -4.26
N GLU A 30 -13.66 15.78 -4.58
CA GLU A 30 -12.40 16.21 -5.18
C GLU A 30 -11.24 16.10 -4.18
N HIS A 31 -10.52 14.98 -4.21
CA HIS A 31 -9.44 14.68 -3.28
C HIS A 31 -8.07 15.11 -3.79
N LYS A 32 -7.40 15.98 -3.02
CA LYS A 32 -6.04 16.46 -3.33
C LYS A 32 -4.99 15.44 -2.90
N GLY A 33 -4.62 14.56 -3.82
CA GLY A 33 -3.54 13.58 -3.66
C GLY A 33 -3.49 12.63 -4.86
N ASN A 34 -2.35 11.94 -5.03
CA ASN A 34 -2.28 10.79 -5.91
C ASN A 34 -2.87 9.58 -5.18
N TYR A 35 -3.60 8.73 -5.90
CA TYR A 35 -4.19 7.51 -5.37
C TYR A 35 -3.69 6.32 -6.19
N LEU A 36 -3.38 5.21 -5.53
CA LEU A 36 -2.92 3.97 -6.19
C LEU A 36 -3.72 2.78 -5.68
N ALA A 37 -4.10 1.89 -6.58
CA ALA A 37 -4.78 0.64 -6.25
C ALA A 37 -3.80 -0.54 -6.38
N PHE A 38 -3.70 -1.34 -5.34
CA PHE A 38 -2.87 -2.55 -5.29
C PHE A 38 -3.76 -3.78 -5.06
N GLU A 39 -3.39 -4.89 -5.68
CA GLU A 39 -3.89 -6.21 -5.32
C GLU A 39 -2.99 -6.78 -4.21
N VAL A 40 -3.60 -7.31 -3.15
CA VAL A 40 -2.90 -7.95 -2.04
C VAL A 40 -2.43 -9.33 -2.49
N ASP A 41 -1.18 -9.65 -2.23
CA ASP A 41 -0.59 -10.98 -2.46
C ASP A 41 0.07 -11.50 -1.17
N GLY A 42 0.10 -12.83 -1.04
CA GLY A 42 0.51 -13.52 0.19
C GLY A 42 -0.50 -13.44 1.34
N ASP A 43 -0.07 -13.94 2.50
CA ASP A 43 -0.85 -14.17 3.73
C ASP A 43 -0.44 -13.23 4.88
N SER A 44 0.59 -12.40 4.69
CA SER A 44 1.30 -11.69 5.76
C SER A 44 0.52 -10.54 6.43
N MET A 45 -0.72 -10.32 6.02
CA MET A 45 -1.67 -9.34 6.57
C MET A 45 -3.07 -9.94 6.80
N GLU A 46 -3.21 -11.26 6.72
CA GLU A 46 -4.40 -11.95 7.24
C GLU A 46 -4.46 -11.79 8.77
N PRO A 47 -5.65 -11.68 9.39
CA PRO A 47 -6.98 -11.92 8.83
C PRO A 47 -7.72 -10.67 8.32
N GLU A 48 -7.08 -9.49 8.27
CA GLU A 48 -7.72 -8.28 7.74
C GLU A 48 -7.70 -8.24 6.21
N TYR A 49 -6.55 -8.54 5.61
CA TYR A 49 -6.32 -8.48 4.16
C TYR A 49 -5.97 -9.87 3.61
N PHE A 50 -6.71 -10.33 2.61
CA PHE A 50 -6.52 -11.64 1.97
C PHE A 50 -5.95 -11.51 0.55
N ALA A 51 -5.23 -12.52 0.08
CA ALA A 51 -4.73 -12.57 -1.30
C ALA A 51 -5.87 -12.41 -2.34
N GLY A 52 -5.68 -11.47 -3.27
CA GLY A 52 -6.67 -11.05 -4.27
C GLY A 52 -7.64 -9.95 -3.82
N ASP A 53 -7.54 -9.45 -2.58
CA ASP A 53 -8.22 -8.22 -2.16
C ASP A 53 -7.61 -7.00 -2.86
N ILE A 54 -8.41 -5.96 -3.14
CA ILE A 54 -7.90 -4.70 -3.69
C ILE A 54 -7.87 -3.64 -2.58
N VAL A 55 -6.69 -3.10 -2.28
CA VAL A 55 -6.54 -1.90 -1.44
C VAL A 55 -6.36 -0.68 -2.31
N ILE A 56 -7.13 0.37 -2.04
CA ILE A 56 -6.92 1.69 -2.62
C ILE A 56 -6.24 2.53 -1.56
N CYS A 57 -5.14 3.15 -1.95
CA CYS A 57 -4.24 3.89 -1.07
C CYS A 57 -4.04 5.31 -1.60
N ARG A 58 -3.64 6.24 -0.74
CA ARG A 58 -3.31 7.63 -1.07
C ARG A 58 -1.82 7.88 -0.81
N GLU A 59 -1.14 8.55 -1.72
CA GLU A 59 0.28 8.88 -1.55
C GLU A 59 0.49 9.84 -0.36
N VAL A 60 1.35 9.42 0.58
CA VAL A 60 1.91 10.29 1.61
C VAL A 60 3.13 10.96 1.00
N LYS A 61 3.02 12.26 0.70
CA LYS A 61 4.13 13.04 0.11
C LYS A 61 5.41 12.94 0.95
N ARG A 62 6.56 12.83 0.29
CA ARG A 62 7.88 12.73 0.94
C ARG A 62 8.17 13.90 1.90
N ASP A 63 7.68 15.11 1.57
CA ASP A 63 7.78 16.31 2.42
C ASP A 63 7.08 16.17 3.79
N LEU A 64 6.20 15.18 3.95
CA LEU A 64 5.47 14.91 5.19
C LEU A 64 6.12 13.81 6.05
N TRP A 65 7.12 13.09 5.51
CA TRP A 65 7.77 11.98 6.23
C TRP A 65 8.66 12.47 7.38
N GLN A 66 9.07 13.75 7.35
CA GLN A 66 9.74 14.46 8.45
C GLN A 66 8.83 14.78 9.66
N TYR A 67 7.57 14.33 9.62
CA TYR A 67 6.61 14.48 10.72
C TYR A 67 6.11 13.09 11.16
N LYS A 68 5.64 12.97 12.41
CA LYS A 68 5.12 11.71 12.96
C LYS A 68 3.89 11.26 12.15
N LEU A 69 4.09 10.27 11.27
CA LEU A 69 3.06 9.63 10.44
C LEU A 69 1.82 9.23 11.27
N HIS A 70 0.64 9.27 10.64
CA HIS A 70 -0.66 8.92 11.25
C HIS A 70 -0.89 7.41 11.39
N TYR A 71 0.12 6.68 11.87
CA TYR A 71 0.15 5.21 11.76
C TYR A 71 -0.79 4.45 12.72
N LYS A 72 -1.50 5.16 13.60
CA LYS A 72 -2.57 4.59 14.44
C LYS A 72 -3.95 4.62 13.80
N GLU A 73 -4.06 5.17 12.60
CA GLU A 73 -5.32 5.36 11.86
C GLU A 73 -5.36 4.54 10.56
N TRP A 74 -4.21 4.09 10.04
CA TRP A 74 -4.06 3.57 8.67
C TRP A 74 -2.94 2.54 8.55
N ASP A 75 -3.18 1.47 7.78
CA ASP A 75 -2.13 0.62 7.21
C ASP A 75 -1.39 1.33 6.07
N PHE A 76 -0.20 0.84 5.70
CA PHE A 76 0.63 1.42 4.65
C PHE A 76 1.05 0.40 3.59
N VAL A 77 0.95 0.81 2.33
CA VAL A 77 1.70 0.20 1.24
C VAL A 77 3.03 0.94 1.09
N ILE A 78 4.11 0.19 1.28
CA ILE A 78 5.49 0.67 1.30
C ILE A 78 6.19 0.15 0.05
N ALA A 79 6.64 1.05 -0.82
CA ALA A 79 7.42 0.72 -2.01
C ALA A 79 8.91 0.97 -1.75
N HIS A 80 9.68 -0.09 -1.55
CA HIS A 80 11.10 -0.06 -1.23
C HIS A 80 11.95 -0.30 -2.48
N GLY A 81 12.91 0.59 -2.77
CA GLY A 81 13.64 0.59 -4.06
C GLY A 81 14.37 -0.71 -4.41
N THR A 82 14.69 -1.54 -3.41
CA THR A 82 15.36 -2.85 -3.56
C THR A 82 14.59 -4.06 -3.04
N LYS A 83 13.53 -3.87 -2.23
CA LYS A 83 12.80 -4.98 -1.56
C LYS A 83 11.39 -5.20 -2.15
N GLY A 84 10.99 -4.42 -3.16
CA GLY A 84 9.67 -4.48 -3.78
C GLY A 84 8.62 -3.70 -3.00
N ILE A 85 7.35 -4.03 -3.22
CA ILE A 85 6.20 -3.38 -2.56
C ILE A 85 5.59 -4.34 -1.54
N MET A 86 5.22 -3.82 -0.37
CA MET A 86 4.63 -4.59 0.73
C MET A 86 3.53 -3.79 1.44
N LEU A 87 2.47 -4.47 1.86
CA LEU A 87 1.43 -3.93 2.76
C LEU A 87 1.79 -4.30 4.20
N LYS A 88 1.89 -3.31 5.09
CA LYS A 88 2.21 -3.49 6.52
C LYS A 88 1.52 -2.45 7.40
N GLU A 89 1.26 -2.81 8.65
CA GLU A 89 1.03 -1.82 9.71
C GLU A 89 2.37 -1.17 10.07
N ILE A 90 2.38 0.11 10.42
CA ILE A 90 3.55 0.77 11.01
C ILE A 90 3.27 0.94 12.51
N THR A 91 4.05 0.31 13.39
CA THR A 91 3.81 0.33 14.85
C THR A 91 4.62 1.38 15.59
N ASP A 92 5.78 1.78 15.06
CA ASP A 92 6.48 3.00 15.46
C ASP A 92 7.21 3.67 14.29
N HIS A 93 7.55 4.94 14.48
CA HIS A 93 8.31 5.78 13.57
C HIS A 93 9.19 6.75 14.35
N ASN A 94 10.51 6.56 14.30
CA ASN A 94 11.48 7.53 14.80
C ASN A 94 11.75 8.62 13.75
N VAL A 95 11.26 9.83 14.02
CA VAL A 95 11.35 10.98 13.11
C VAL A 95 12.79 11.53 12.99
N GLU A 96 13.65 11.30 13.98
CA GLU A 96 15.03 11.81 13.98
C GLU A 96 15.97 10.95 13.11
N THR A 97 15.76 9.63 13.07
CA THR A 97 16.53 8.69 12.25
C THR A 97 15.83 8.34 10.92
N GLY A 98 14.52 8.57 10.82
CA GLY A 98 13.67 8.13 9.71
C GLY A 98 13.35 6.64 9.74
N GLU A 99 13.57 5.95 10.86
CA GLU A 99 13.28 4.52 11.01
C GLU A 99 11.79 4.27 11.29
N ILE A 100 11.21 3.27 10.63
CA ILE A 100 9.84 2.79 10.87
C ILE A 100 9.86 1.30 11.20
N THR A 101 9.07 0.89 12.18
CA THR A 101 8.84 -0.52 12.52
C THR A 101 7.62 -1.01 11.74
N CYS A 102 7.84 -1.96 10.85
CA CYS A 102 6.81 -2.58 10.03
C CYS A 102 6.34 -3.89 10.68
N HIS A 103 5.07 -3.93 11.06
CA HIS A 103 4.41 -5.08 11.67
C HIS A 103 3.58 -5.86 10.63
N SER A 104 3.45 -7.16 10.85
CA SER A 104 2.64 -8.07 10.05
C SER A 104 1.47 -8.56 10.90
N LEU A 105 0.22 -8.31 10.47
CA LEU A 105 -0.97 -8.73 11.22
C LEU A 105 -1.08 -10.25 11.36
N ASN A 106 -0.43 -11.00 10.47
CA ASN A 106 -0.24 -12.44 10.59
C ASN A 106 0.99 -12.73 11.48
N ALA A 107 0.74 -13.35 12.64
CA ALA A 107 1.74 -13.63 13.68
C ALA A 107 2.88 -14.57 13.27
N ASP A 108 2.76 -15.32 12.16
CA ASP A 108 3.86 -16.14 11.62
C ASP A 108 4.94 -15.30 10.89
N HIS A 109 4.68 -14.01 10.65
CA HIS A 109 5.59 -13.07 9.97
C HIS A 109 6.20 -12.08 10.97
N ALA A 110 7.52 -12.13 11.16
CA ALA A 110 8.22 -11.28 12.13
C ALA A 110 8.32 -9.79 11.71
N ASP A 111 8.34 -8.91 12.71
CA ASP A 111 8.56 -7.47 12.55
C ASP A 111 9.94 -7.15 11.99
N PHE A 112 10.03 -6.07 11.22
CA PHE A 112 11.28 -5.57 10.66
C PHE A 112 11.32 -4.04 10.61
N ILE A 113 12.51 -3.48 10.65
CA ILE A 113 12.74 -2.03 10.58
C ILE A 113 13.13 -1.65 9.14
N LEU A 114 12.53 -0.58 8.63
CA LEU A 114 12.94 0.08 7.38
C LEU A 114 13.34 1.53 7.68
N ASN A 115 14.19 2.11 6.83
CA ASN A 115 14.44 3.55 6.86
C ASN A 115 13.68 4.25 5.72
N LEU A 116 13.00 5.36 6.03
CA LEU A 116 12.26 6.20 5.08
C LEU A 116 13.16 6.80 3.98
N GLY A 117 14.47 6.86 4.18
CA GLY A 117 15.44 7.16 3.14
C GLY A 117 15.47 6.11 2.01
N GLU A 118 15.36 4.82 2.33
CA GLU A 118 15.39 3.68 1.38
C GLU A 118 14.05 3.45 0.66
N ILE A 119 12.98 4.01 1.20
CA ILE A 119 11.62 3.90 0.66
C ILE A 119 11.45 4.91 -0.49
N THR A 120 10.93 4.44 -1.62
CA THR A 120 10.68 5.25 -2.82
C THR A 120 9.33 5.96 -2.70
N TYR A 121 8.28 5.23 -2.38
CA TYR A 121 6.92 5.75 -2.16
C TYR A 121 6.28 5.12 -0.92
N LEU A 122 5.40 5.88 -0.27
CA LEU A 122 4.61 5.48 0.88
C LEU A 122 3.16 5.88 0.61
N PHE A 123 2.24 4.93 0.75
CA PHE A 123 0.81 5.18 0.57
C PHE A 123 0.05 4.71 1.80
N ASN A 124 -0.88 5.51 2.35
CA ASN A 124 -1.78 5.03 3.39
C ASN A 124 -3.02 4.39 2.75
N VAL A 125 -3.45 3.22 3.23
CA VAL A 125 -4.70 2.58 2.77
C VAL A 125 -5.87 3.48 3.14
N VAL A 126 -6.82 3.68 2.22
CA VAL A 126 -8.02 4.52 2.44
C VAL A 126 -9.34 3.79 2.16
N GLU A 127 -9.30 2.71 1.37
CA GLU A 127 -10.45 1.85 1.09
C GLU A 127 -9.97 0.41 0.88
N HIS A 128 -10.61 -0.56 1.55
CA HIS A 128 -10.36 -1.99 1.37
C HIS A 128 -11.54 -2.65 0.65
N ARG A 129 -11.29 -3.17 -0.56
CA ARG A 129 -12.27 -3.91 -1.36
C ARG A 129 -11.93 -5.40 -1.29
N ARG A 130 -12.54 -6.09 -0.34
CA ARG A 130 -12.41 -7.54 -0.21
C ARG A 130 -12.79 -8.25 -1.51
N SER A 131 -11.98 -9.23 -1.88
CA SER A 131 -12.17 -10.12 -3.01
C SER A 131 -13.42 -10.95 -2.78
N GLY A 132 -14.55 -10.41 -3.22
CA GLY A 132 -15.80 -11.13 -3.25
C GLY A 132 -15.64 -12.33 -4.18
N LYS A 133 -15.24 -13.49 -3.64
CA LYS A 133 -15.40 -14.81 -4.27
C LYS A 133 -16.86 -14.93 -4.65
N ALA A 134 -17.17 -14.53 -5.88
CA ALA A 134 -18.53 -14.24 -6.29
C ALA A 134 -19.34 -15.52 -6.09
N LYS A 135 -20.29 -15.48 -5.14
CA LYS A 135 -21.11 -16.63 -4.78
C LYS A 135 -21.94 -16.97 -6.01
N ARG A 136 -21.41 -17.90 -6.82
CA ARG A 136 -21.92 -18.30 -8.13
C ARG A 136 -23.37 -18.74 -7.93
N ARG A 137 -24.32 -17.85 -8.21
CA ARG A 137 -25.76 -18.14 -8.15
C ARG A 137 -26.05 -19.17 -9.23
N SER A 138 -25.95 -20.43 -8.82
CA SER A 138 -26.05 -21.59 -9.68
C SER A 138 -27.52 -21.88 -9.94
N ARG A 139 -28.01 -21.37 -11.08
CA ARG A 139 -29.32 -21.67 -11.69
C ARG A 139 -30.51 -21.10 -10.89
#